data_AF-A0A265UQL6-F1
#
_entry.id   AF-A0A265UQL6-F1
#
_cell.length_a   1.000
_cell.length_b   1.000
_cell.length_c   1.000
_cell.angle_alpha   90.00
_cell.angle_beta   90.00
_cell.angle_gamma   90.00
#
_symmetry.space_group_name_H-M   'P 1'
#
loop_
_entity.id
_entity.type
_entity.pdbx_description
1 polymer ?
#
loop_
_entity_poly.entity_id
_entity_poly.type
_entity_poly.pdbx_seq_one_letter_code
_entity_poly.pdbx_strand_id
1 'polypeptide(L)'
;MRLAVRYIWLASVIGFMSCSNSVKYSEDFKNRTTGTYLFNDDELIKVFYQNDKLHLKWKGGEFIPVALGENEFFVADMYAKMRFVVDPKTGERYLSKIPEHKEDSIRYDYLKVEDDYKTPSMHLKEGNYKEALTGFMAIKKKDSTSSSIDQWELNKIAYKHLRAKEYESAIEVFKINVALHPNNEYIHGSLADVYLKQGDSAMAYLSYKEALDINPRNKRAERFIESHKAKDVPTKESQ
;
A
#
# COMPACT_ATOMS: atom_id res chain seq x y z
N MET A 1 5.09 79.23 21.25
CA MET A 1 4.55 77.89 21.59
C MET A 1 3.10 77.83 21.11
N ARG A 2 2.59 76.94 20.28
CA ARG A 2 3.08 75.74 19.56
C ARG A 2 2.23 75.66 18.26
N LEU A 3 2.84 75.41 17.10
CA LEU A 3 2.12 75.03 15.88
C LEU A 3 1.74 73.55 15.98
N ALA A 4 0.47 73.22 15.76
CA ALA A 4 0.01 71.84 15.66
C ALA A 4 -0.13 71.45 14.18
N VAL A 5 0.81 70.65 13.69
CA VAL A 5 0.76 70.05 12.34
C VAL A 5 -0.08 68.77 12.42
N ARG A 6 -1.22 68.74 11.73
CA ARG A 6 -2.06 67.54 11.58
C ARG A 6 -1.58 66.75 10.36
N TYR A 7 -0.98 65.58 10.60
CA TYR A 7 -0.66 64.62 9.54
C TYR A 7 -1.90 63.77 9.24
N ILE A 8 -2.41 63.87 8.01
CA ILE A 8 -3.45 62.98 7.48
C ILE A 8 -2.73 61.77 6.88
N TRP A 9 -2.89 60.61 7.51
CA TRP A 9 -2.42 59.33 6.98
C TRP A 9 -3.43 58.84 5.92
N LEU A 10 -3.07 58.93 4.64
CA LEU A 10 -3.74 58.17 3.58
C LEU A 10 -3.25 56.73 3.64
N ALA A 11 -4.10 55.83 4.14
CA ALA A 11 -3.88 54.40 4.03
C ALA A 11 -4.22 53.95 2.60
N SER A 12 -3.20 53.81 1.74
CA SER A 12 -3.34 53.11 0.46
C SER A 12 -3.54 51.62 0.72
N VAL A 13 -4.79 51.18 0.61
CA VAL A 13 -5.15 49.77 0.59
C VAL A 13 -4.67 49.19 -0.74
N ILE A 14 -3.49 48.56 -0.73
CA ILE A 14 -3.00 47.77 -1.86
C ILE A 14 -3.79 46.46 -1.85
N GLY A 15 -4.82 46.39 -2.70
CA GLY A 15 -5.54 45.15 -2.95
C GLY A 15 -4.66 44.18 -3.72
N PHE A 16 -4.14 43.15 -3.04
CA PHE A 16 -3.54 42.00 -3.71
C PHE A 16 -4.67 41.17 -4.35
N MET A 17 -5.02 41.47 -5.60
CA MET A 17 -5.75 40.52 -6.43
C MET A 17 -4.79 39.36 -6.74
N SER A 18 -4.82 38.33 -5.89
CA SER A 18 -4.25 37.03 -6.24
C SER A 18 -5.11 36.44 -7.35
N CYS A 19 -4.78 36.77 -8.60
CA CYS A 19 -5.30 36.07 -9.76
C CYS A 19 -4.65 34.69 -9.81
N SER A 20 -5.17 33.73 -9.05
CA SER A 20 -4.89 32.33 -9.37
C SER A 20 -5.51 32.08 -10.75
N ASN A 21 -4.70 31.78 -11.76
CA ASN A 21 -5.23 31.36 -13.06
C ASN A 21 -6.15 30.16 -12.83
N SER A 22 -7.47 30.34 -13.02
CA SER A 22 -8.41 29.24 -12.92
C SER A 22 -8.31 28.43 -14.20
N VAL A 23 -7.63 27.29 -14.14
CA VAL A 23 -7.57 26.35 -15.27
C VAL A 23 -8.97 25.80 -15.52
N LYS A 24 -9.48 25.97 -16.74
CA LYS A 24 -10.73 25.33 -17.19
C LYS A 24 -10.37 24.10 -18.00
N TYR A 25 -10.73 22.92 -17.49
CA TYR A 25 -10.50 21.66 -18.17
C TYR A 25 -11.62 21.36 -19.18
N SER A 26 -11.25 20.98 -20.40
CA SER A 26 -12.22 20.48 -21.39
C SER A 26 -12.76 19.10 -20.98
N GLU A 27 -13.97 18.75 -21.43
CA GLU A 27 -14.55 17.43 -21.15
C GLU A 27 -13.69 16.28 -21.69
N ASP A 28 -13.13 16.45 -22.89
CA ASP A 28 -12.21 15.47 -23.47
C ASP A 28 -10.95 15.29 -22.61
N PHE A 29 -10.39 16.39 -22.08
CA PHE A 29 -9.28 16.31 -21.14
C PHE A 29 -9.66 15.52 -19.88
N LYS A 30 -10.77 15.90 -19.24
CA LYS A 30 -11.27 15.24 -18.02
C LYS A 30 -11.48 13.75 -18.24
N ASN A 31 -12.06 13.35 -19.36
CA ASN A 31 -12.30 11.95 -19.70
C ASN A 31 -10.99 11.17 -19.86
N ARG A 32 -9.99 11.79 -20.51
CA ARG A 32 -8.69 11.15 -20.74
C ARG A 32 -7.86 11.01 -19.46
N THR A 33 -7.96 11.95 -18.52
CA THR A 33 -7.15 11.97 -17.28
C THR A 33 -7.86 11.41 -16.05
N THR A 34 -9.19 11.32 -16.03
CA THR A 34 -9.93 10.63 -14.96
C THR A 34 -9.59 9.14 -14.97
N GLY A 35 -9.39 8.56 -13.79
CA GLY A 35 -9.14 7.13 -13.64
C GLY A 35 -8.18 6.84 -12.49
N THR A 36 -7.64 5.63 -12.51
CA THR A 36 -6.78 5.10 -11.45
C THR A 36 -5.33 5.06 -11.90
N TYR A 37 -4.41 5.49 -11.04
CA TYR A 37 -2.98 5.57 -11.30
C TYR A 37 -2.21 4.79 -10.24
N LEU A 38 -1.25 3.96 -10.66
CA LEU A 38 -0.44 3.11 -9.79
C LEU A 38 0.68 3.94 -9.15
N PHE A 39 0.48 4.40 -7.91
CA PHE A 39 1.48 5.21 -7.19
C PHE A 39 2.73 4.40 -6.82
N ASN A 40 2.51 3.15 -6.45
CA ASN A 40 3.52 2.11 -6.34
C ASN A 40 2.84 0.76 -6.55
N ASP A 41 3.57 -0.34 -6.40
CA ASP A 41 3.06 -1.68 -6.70
C ASP A 41 1.86 -2.15 -5.84
N ASP A 42 1.48 -1.41 -4.78
CA ASP A 42 0.32 -1.73 -3.94
C ASP A 42 -0.50 -0.52 -3.46
N GLU A 43 -0.31 0.65 -4.08
CA GLU A 43 -1.05 1.88 -3.74
C GLU A 43 -1.53 2.59 -5.00
N LEU A 44 -2.77 3.11 -4.94
CA LEU A 44 -3.44 3.77 -6.05
C LEU A 44 -3.73 5.24 -5.75
N ILE A 45 -3.64 6.08 -6.77
CA ILE A 45 -4.18 7.44 -6.80
C ILE A 45 -5.38 7.44 -7.75
N LYS A 46 -6.54 7.88 -7.28
CA LYS A 46 -7.71 8.09 -8.14
C LYS A 46 -7.81 9.56 -8.52
N VAL A 47 -7.80 9.83 -9.82
CA VAL A 47 -7.99 11.15 -10.41
C VAL A 47 -9.45 11.29 -10.84
N PHE A 48 -10.09 12.39 -10.48
CA PHE A 48 -11.44 12.72 -10.92
C PHE A 48 -11.66 14.24 -10.89
N TYR A 49 -12.80 14.69 -11.43
CA TYR A 49 -13.17 16.09 -11.45
C TYR A 49 -14.52 16.31 -10.79
N GLN A 50 -14.63 17.36 -9.98
CA GLN A 50 -15.88 17.79 -9.34
C GLN A 50 -15.92 19.32 -9.29
N ASN A 51 -17.04 19.89 -9.74
CA ASN A 51 -17.21 21.34 -9.90
C ASN A 51 -16.07 21.99 -10.70
N ASP A 52 -15.70 21.36 -11.83
CA ASP A 52 -14.60 21.76 -12.72
C ASP A 52 -13.20 21.84 -12.08
N LYS A 53 -13.03 21.29 -10.87
CA LYS A 53 -11.72 21.20 -10.20
C LYS A 53 -11.18 19.78 -10.30
N LEU A 54 -9.86 19.67 -10.41
CA LEU A 54 -9.12 18.41 -10.29
C LEU A 54 -9.15 17.95 -8.83
N HIS A 55 -9.42 16.67 -8.60
CA HIS A 55 -9.36 16.01 -7.31
C HIS A 55 -8.55 14.73 -7.40
N LEU A 56 -7.83 14.43 -6.32
CA LEU A 56 -7.08 13.19 -6.13
C LEU A 56 -7.60 12.47 -4.88
N LYS A 57 -7.79 11.15 -4.96
CA LYS A 57 -7.91 10.30 -3.77
C LYS A 57 -6.67 9.44 -3.63
N TRP A 58 -6.04 9.51 -2.47
CA TRP A 58 -4.83 8.75 -2.15
C TRP A 58 -4.75 8.49 -0.65
N LYS A 59 -4.38 7.26 -0.25
CA LYS A 59 -4.30 6.83 1.16
C LYS A 59 -5.54 7.13 2.01
N GLY A 60 -6.72 7.07 1.39
CA GLY A 60 -8.01 7.37 2.04
C GLY A 60 -8.31 8.86 2.21
N GLY A 61 -7.39 9.75 1.84
CA GLY A 61 -7.61 11.19 1.77
C GLY A 61 -8.11 11.63 0.40
N GLU A 62 -8.75 12.79 0.36
CA GLU A 62 -9.14 13.50 -0.86
C GLU A 62 -8.44 14.86 -0.88
N PHE A 63 -7.83 15.20 -2.01
CA PHE A 63 -6.96 16.35 -2.18
C PHE A 63 -7.37 17.15 -3.40
N ILE A 64 -7.32 18.48 -3.30
CA ILE A 64 -7.59 19.40 -4.40
C ILE A 64 -6.25 20.05 -4.76
N PRO A 65 -5.59 19.63 -5.86
CA PRO A 65 -4.33 20.21 -6.27
C PRO A 65 -4.47 21.67 -6.70
N VAL A 66 -3.39 22.42 -6.57
CA VAL A 66 -3.29 23.77 -7.15
C VAL A 66 -2.90 23.62 -8.61
N ALA A 67 -3.83 23.92 -9.52
CA ALA A 67 -3.56 23.87 -10.95
C ALA A 67 -2.54 24.95 -11.36
N LEU A 68 -1.50 24.54 -12.09
CA LEU A 68 -0.47 25.41 -12.65
C LEU A 68 -0.63 25.58 -14.17
N GLY A 69 -1.25 24.59 -14.82
CA GLY A 69 -1.66 24.57 -16.21
C GLY A 69 -2.64 23.43 -16.48
N GLU A 70 -2.96 23.15 -17.75
CA GLU A 70 -3.86 22.04 -18.10
C GLU A 70 -3.27 20.69 -17.65
N ASN A 71 -1.98 20.46 -17.89
CA ASN A 71 -1.32 19.21 -17.53
C ASN A 71 -0.58 19.25 -16.20
N GLU A 72 -0.35 20.42 -15.61
CA GLU A 72 0.55 20.58 -14.45
C GLU A 72 -0.17 21.13 -13.23
N PHE A 73 0.17 20.59 -12.06
CA PHE A 73 -0.43 20.97 -10.80
C PHE A 73 0.48 20.64 -9.62
N PHE A 74 0.25 21.30 -8.49
CA PHE A 74 0.96 21.05 -7.24
C PHE A 74 0.05 20.36 -6.22
N VAL A 75 0.53 19.26 -5.63
CA VAL A 75 -0.16 18.53 -4.57
C VAL A 75 0.56 18.80 -3.25
N ALA A 76 -0.06 19.60 -2.39
CA ALA A 76 0.54 20.05 -1.13
C ALA A 76 0.90 18.90 -0.19
N ASP A 77 0.00 17.95 0.00
CA ASP A 77 0.18 16.78 0.87
C ASP A 77 1.28 15.82 0.40
N MET A 78 1.59 15.84 -0.89
CA MET A 78 2.71 15.07 -1.46
C MET A 78 3.99 15.89 -1.55
N TYR A 79 3.91 17.20 -1.24
CA TYR A 79 4.93 18.20 -1.51
C TYR A 79 5.57 18.01 -2.90
N ALA A 80 4.71 17.87 -3.92
CA ALA A 80 5.15 17.50 -5.26
C ALA A 80 4.44 18.31 -6.33
N LYS A 81 5.24 18.87 -7.26
CA LYS A 81 4.74 19.25 -8.58
C LYS A 81 4.53 17.99 -9.40
N MET A 82 3.39 17.91 -10.07
CA MET A 82 3.00 16.75 -10.86
C MET A 82 2.50 17.18 -12.23
N ARG A 83 2.58 16.25 -13.19
CA ARG A 83 1.99 16.41 -14.51
C ARG A 83 1.33 15.14 -15.02
N PHE A 84 0.30 15.32 -15.83
CA PHE A 84 -0.16 14.28 -16.75
C PHE A 84 0.78 14.20 -17.94
N VAL A 85 1.16 12.98 -18.32
CA VAL A 85 2.01 12.74 -19.48
C VAL A 85 1.59 11.46 -20.20
N VAL A 86 1.89 11.36 -21.48
CA VAL A 86 1.70 10.16 -22.29
C VAL A 86 3.07 9.74 -22.80
N ASP A 87 3.44 8.47 -22.63
CA ASP A 87 4.66 7.94 -23.25
C ASP A 87 4.44 7.85 -24.77
N PRO A 88 5.22 8.57 -25.59
CA PRO A 88 5.05 8.54 -27.05
C PRO A 88 5.35 7.18 -27.67
N LYS A 89 6.03 6.27 -26.96
CA LYS A 89 6.37 4.93 -27.45
C LYS A 89 5.25 3.93 -27.22
N THR A 90 4.63 3.95 -26.05
CA THR A 90 3.60 2.98 -25.66
C THR A 90 2.18 3.53 -25.80
N GLY A 91 2.03 4.85 -25.84
CA GLY A 91 0.73 5.52 -25.77
C GLY A 91 0.11 5.49 -24.36
N GLU A 92 0.80 4.93 -23.37
CA GLU A 92 0.32 4.81 -22.00
C GLU A 92 0.34 6.17 -21.30
N ARG A 93 -0.67 6.39 -20.46
CA ARG A 93 -0.80 7.63 -19.70
C ARG A 93 -0.22 7.45 -18.31
N TYR A 94 0.47 8.48 -17.84
CA TYR A 94 1.06 8.53 -16.51
C TYR A 94 0.66 9.80 -15.78
N LEU A 95 0.67 9.69 -14.46
CA LEU A 95 0.87 10.80 -13.56
C LEU A 95 2.34 10.77 -13.14
N SER A 96 3.06 11.87 -13.29
CA SER A 96 4.50 11.92 -13.05
C SER A 96 4.89 13.11 -12.18
N LYS A 97 5.92 12.93 -11.35
CA LYS A 97 6.51 14.02 -10.58
C LYS A 97 7.40 14.87 -11.49
N ILE A 98 7.36 16.18 -11.29
CA ILE A 98 8.26 17.14 -11.93
C ILE A 98 9.44 17.35 -10.98
N PRO A 99 10.68 16.99 -11.37
CA PRO A 99 11.85 17.21 -10.51
C PRO A 99 12.16 18.70 -10.32
N GLU A 100 12.45 19.12 -9.10
CA GLU A 100 12.68 20.54 -8.75
C GLU A 100 13.83 21.21 -9.52
N HIS A 101 14.85 20.44 -9.91
CA HIS A 101 16.04 20.95 -10.61
C HIS A 101 16.15 20.51 -12.07
N LYS A 102 15.11 19.83 -12.60
CA LYS A 102 15.09 19.30 -13.98
C LYS A 102 13.66 19.32 -14.53
N GLU A 103 13.04 20.49 -14.56
CA GLU A 103 11.62 20.64 -14.94
C GLU A 103 11.32 20.15 -16.38
N ASP A 104 12.31 20.22 -17.27
CA ASP A 104 12.22 19.74 -18.66
C ASP A 104 12.36 18.21 -18.79
N SER A 105 12.80 17.51 -17.73
CA SER A 105 12.93 16.05 -17.79
C SER A 105 11.56 15.39 -17.66
N ILE A 106 11.23 14.53 -18.63
CA ILE A 106 9.99 13.74 -18.62
C ILE A 106 10.25 12.40 -17.94
N ARG A 107 9.42 12.10 -16.94
CA ARG A 107 9.36 10.82 -16.22
C ARG A 107 8.02 10.15 -16.49
N TYR A 108 7.96 8.83 -16.28
CA TYR A 108 6.75 8.02 -16.38
C TYR A 108 6.58 7.27 -15.06
N ASP A 109 6.11 7.96 -14.02
CA ASP A 109 6.20 7.44 -12.65
C ASP A 109 5.00 6.55 -12.29
N TYR A 110 3.77 7.02 -12.52
CA TYR A 110 2.55 6.35 -12.07
C TYR A 110 1.66 6.04 -13.25
N LEU A 111 1.66 4.77 -13.70
CA LEU A 111 0.88 4.31 -14.85
C LEU A 111 -0.62 4.42 -14.56
N LYS A 112 -1.40 4.94 -15.51
CA LYS A 112 -2.86 4.85 -15.50
C LYS A 112 -3.24 3.40 -15.81
N VAL A 113 -3.94 2.77 -14.88
CA VAL A 113 -4.41 1.39 -14.98
C VAL A 113 -5.92 1.37 -15.28
N GLU A 114 -6.42 0.22 -15.70
CA GLU A 114 -7.85 -0.01 -15.89
C GLU A 114 -8.63 0.23 -14.58
N ASP A 115 -9.90 0.62 -14.72
CA ASP A 115 -10.74 1.00 -13.58
C ASP A 115 -11.00 -0.17 -12.61
N ASP A 116 -10.92 -1.40 -13.09
CA ASP A 116 -11.08 -2.63 -12.31
C ASP A 116 -9.75 -3.22 -11.79
N TYR A 117 -8.63 -2.52 -12.00
CA TYR A 117 -7.32 -2.94 -11.49
C TYR A 117 -7.35 -3.11 -9.97
N LYS A 118 -6.81 -4.23 -9.50
CA LYS A 118 -6.69 -4.55 -8.07
C LYS A 118 -5.24 -4.75 -7.70
N THR A 119 -4.83 -4.06 -6.65
CA THR A 119 -3.51 -4.27 -6.05
C THR A 119 -3.47 -5.59 -5.26
N PRO A 120 -2.27 -6.09 -4.90
CA PRO A 120 -2.15 -7.27 -4.05
C PRO A 120 -2.92 -7.16 -2.73
N SER A 121 -2.87 -6.00 -2.06
CA SER A 121 -3.65 -5.74 -0.83
C SER A 121 -5.16 -5.69 -1.07
N MET A 122 -5.62 -5.24 -2.23
CA MET A 122 -7.04 -5.29 -2.59
C MET A 122 -7.51 -6.74 -2.78
N HIS A 123 -6.73 -7.55 -3.50
CA HIS A 123 -7.00 -8.99 -3.63
C HIS A 123 -7.01 -9.68 -2.26
N LEU A 124 -6.05 -9.36 -1.38
CA LEU A 124 -5.99 -9.90 -0.03
C LEU A 124 -7.27 -9.59 0.78
N LYS A 125 -7.71 -8.33 0.74
CA LYS A 125 -8.91 -7.87 1.45
C LYS A 125 -10.19 -8.54 0.96
N GLU A 126 -10.24 -8.90 -0.32
CA GLU A 126 -11.37 -9.60 -0.93
C GLU A 126 -11.32 -11.12 -0.77
N GLY A 127 -10.26 -11.67 -0.18
CA GLY A 127 -10.08 -13.12 -0.03
C GLY A 127 -9.54 -13.82 -1.30
N ASN A 128 -9.08 -13.05 -2.28
CA ASN A 128 -8.44 -13.56 -3.50
C ASN A 128 -6.95 -13.87 -3.19
N TYR A 129 -6.72 -14.86 -2.33
CA TYR A 129 -5.40 -15.11 -1.72
C TYR A 129 -4.32 -15.52 -2.74
N LYS A 130 -4.72 -16.23 -3.81
CA LYS A 130 -3.79 -16.65 -4.86
C LYS A 130 -3.26 -15.45 -5.64
N GLU A 131 -4.17 -14.57 -6.06
CA GLU A 131 -3.86 -13.34 -6.79
C GLU A 131 -3.04 -12.38 -5.90
N ALA A 132 -3.42 -12.25 -4.63
CA ALA A 132 -2.65 -11.49 -3.64
C ALA A 132 -1.21 -12.01 -3.52
N LEU A 133 -1.03 -13.34 -3.37
CA LEU A 133 0.29 -13.95 -3.28
C LEU A 133 1.11 -13.72 -4.54
N THR A 134 0.52 -13.92 -5.72
CA THR A 134 1.20 -13.66 -7.00
C THR A 134 1.68 -12.21 -7.08
N GLY A 135 0.81 -11.27 -6.69
CA GLY A 135 1.13 -9.85 -6.64
C GLY A 135 2.26 -9.51 -5.66
N PHE A 136 2.16 -9.95 -4.41
CA PHE A 136 3.21 -9.70 -3.41
C PHE A 136 4.55 -10.35 -3.78
N MET A 137 4.55 -11.51 -4.43
CA MET A 137 5.77 -12.13 -4.95
C MET A 137 6.41 -11.32 -6.08
N ALA A 138 5.60 -10.71 -6.95
CA ALA A 138 6.10 -9.79 -7.96
C ALA A 138 6.75 -8.55 -7.33
N ILE A 139 6.13 -7.99 -6.28
CA ILE A 139 6.71 -6.91 -5.48
C ILE A 139 8.06 -7.34 -4.90
N LYS A 140 8.11 -8.48 -4.19
CA LYS A 140 9.34 -8.99 -3.57
C LYS A 140 10.46 -9.21 -4.59
N LYS A 141 10.13 -9.68 -5.80
CA LYS A 141 11.11 -9.88 -6.88
C LYS A 141 11.70 -8.56 -7.38
N LYS A 142 10.91 -7.49 -7.40
CA LYS A 142 11.31 -6.15 -7.84
C LYS A 142 12.07 -5.40 -6.75
N ASP A 143 11.53 -5.44 -5.53
CA ASP A 143 12.07 -4.80 -4.34
C ASP A 143 11.71 -5.63 -3.09
N SER A 144 12.68 -6.39 -2.60
CA SER A 144 12.52 -7.23 -1.41
C SER A 144 12.42 -6.42 -0.10
N THR A 145 12.67 -5.13 -0.15
CA THR A 145 12.57 -4.20 1.00
C THR A 145 11.30 -3.36 0.97
N SER A 146 10.42 -3.58 0.00
CA SER A 146 9.17 -2.83 -0.15
C SER A 146 8.31 -2.95 1.11
N SER A 147 7.80 -1.82 1.59
CA SER A 147 6.88 -1.77 2.73
C SER A 147 5.57 -2.51 2.47
N SER A 148 5.19 -2.73 1.21
CA SER A 148 3.96 -3.44 0.84
C SER A 148 3.99 -4.93 1.19
N ILE A 149 5.18 -5.50 1.44
CA ILE A 149 5.37 -6.90 1.83
C ILE A 149 5.89 -7.03 3.27
N ASP A 150 5.71 -6.00 4.09
CA ASP A 150 6.15 -6.01 5.49
C ASP A 150 5.47 -7.13 6.29
N GLN A 151 6.29 -7.95 6.93
CA GLN A 151 5.83 -9.11 7.69
C GLN A 151 4.96 -8.74 8.89
N TRP A 152 5.14 -7.55 9.49
CA TRP A 152 4.39 -7.12 10.67
C TRP A 152 2.98 -6.69 10.31
N GLU A 153 2.80 -5.99 9.19
CA GLU A 153 1.47 -5.63 8.69
C GLU A 153 0.68 -6.89 8.27
N LEU A 154 1.32 -7.85 7.57
CA LEU A 154 0.67 -9.13 7.26
C LEU A 154 0.31 -9.92 8.52
N ASN A 155 1.20 -9.96 9.52
CA ASN A 155 0.89 -10.57 10.82
C ASN A 155 -0.31 -9.89 11.49
N LYS A 156 -0.37 -8.56 11.49
CA LYS A 156 -1.48 -7.81 12.09
C LYS A 156 -2.82 -8.14 11.43
N ILE A 157 -2.85 -8.30 10.11
CA ILE A 157 -4.03 -8.74 9.35
C ILE A 157 -4.40 -10.17 9.75
N ALA A 158 -3.45 -11.10 9.75
CA ALA A 158 -3.70 -12.50 10.12
C ALA A 158 -4.22 -12.64 11.56
N TYR A 159 -3.60 -11.92 12.52
CA TYR A 159 -4.05 -11.90 13.91
C TYR A 159 -5.41 -11.22 14.08
N LYS A 160 -5.80 -10.29 13.20
CA LYS A 160 -7.16 -9.73 13.19
C LYS A 160 -8.18 -10.80 12.84
N HIS A 161 -7.96 -11.56 11.77
CA HIS A 161 -8.80 -12.71 11.40
C HIS A 161 -8.84 -13.76 12.51
N LEU A 162 -7.69 -14.08 13.12
CA LEU A 162 -7.63 -15.05 14.22
C LEU A 162 -8.48 -14.60 15.42
N ARG A 163 -8.42 -13.33 15.81
CA ARG A 163 -9.26 -12.79 16.91
C ARG A 163 -10.76 -12.82 16.56
N ALA A 164 -11.09 -12.69 15.28
CA ALA A 164 -12.45 -12.84 14.77
C ALA A 164 -12.89 -14.31 14.63
N LYS A 165 -12.01 -15.29 14.92
CA LYS A 165 -12.20 -16.73 14.71
C LYS A 165 -12.39 -17.11 13.23
N GLU A 166 -11.92 -16.26 12.32
CA GLU A 166 -11.90 -16.50 10.88
C GLU A 166 -10.61 -17.27 10.55
N TYR A 167 -10.56 -18.54 10.96
CA TYR A 167 -9.33 -19.33 10.94
C TYR A 167 -8.78 -19.56 9.53
N GLU A 168 -9.65 -19.84 8.57
CA GLU A 168 -9.28 -20.05 7.17
C GLU A 168 -8.60 -18.80 6.59
N SER A 169 -9.18 -17.62 6.81
CA SER A 169 -8.59 -16.36 6.37
C SER A 169 -7.26 -16.08 7.08
N ALA A 170 -7.16 -16.33 8.38
CA ALA A 170 -5.92 -16.16 9.12
C ALA A 170 -4.82 -17.08 8.59
N ILE A 171 -5.14 -18.34 8.28
CA ILE A 171 -4.23 -19.32 7.68
C ILE A 171 -3.71 -18.85 6.32
N GLU A 172 -4.59 -18.39 5.44
CA GLU A 172 -4.19 -17.94 4.11
C GLU A 172 -3.28 -16.69 4.18
N VAL A 173 -3.57 -15.74 5.07
CA VAL A 173 -2.68 -14.57 5.28
C VAL A 173 -1.33 -15.01 5.85
N PHE A 174 -1.30 -15.93 6.83
CA PHE A 174 -0.04 -16.46 7.35
C PHE A 174 0.75 -17.26 6.30
N LYS A 175 0.10 -18.02 5.41
CA LYS A 175 0.76 -18.72 4.29
C LYS A 175 1.38 -17.74 3.31
N ILE A 176 0.71 -16.63 3.01
CA ILE A 176 1.29 -15.53 2.22
C ILE A 176 2.54 -14.98 2.94
N ASN A 177 2.44 -14.73 4.25
CA ASN A 177 3.56 -14.18 5.02
C ASN A 177 4.76 -15.17 5.06
N VAL A 178 4.52 -16.47 5.26
CA VAL A 178 5.55 -17.51 5.18
C VAL A 178 6.21 -17.54 3.79
N ALA A 179 5.42 -17.45 2.72
CA ALA A 179 5.96 -17.46 1.37
C ALA A 179 6.85 -16.23 1.10
N LEU A 180 6.48 -15.07 1.66
CA LEU A 180 7.27 -13.84 1.57
C LEU A 180 8.47 -13.83 2.53
N HIS A 181 8.42 -14.57 3.64
CA HIS A 181 9.45 -14.56 4.69
C HIS A 181 9.74 -15.98 5.20
N PRO A 182 10.27 -16.86 4.34
CA PRO A 182 10.33 -18.30 4.62
C PRO A 182 11.28 -18.68 5.76
N ASN A 183 12.23 -17.81 6.10
CA ASN A 183 13.25 -18.05 7.13
C ASN A 183 12.90 -17.37 8.47
N ASN A 184 11.64 -16.98 8.69
CA ASN A 184 11.20 -16.39 9.95
C ASN A 184 10.44 -17.43 10.78
N GLU A 185 11.06 -17.92 11.84
CA GLU A 185 10.51 -18.94 12.74
C GLU A 185 9.22 -18.48 13.45
N TYR A 186 9.08 -17.17 13.70
CA TYR A 186 7.92 -16.62 14.40
C TYR A 186 6.67 -16.68 13.52
N ILE A 187 6.82 -16.51 12.20
CA ILE A 187 5.69 -16.58 11.26
C ILE A 187 5.24 -18.03 11.12
N HIS A 188 6.18 -18.98 10.98
CA HIS A 188 5.87 -20.42 11.01
C HIS A 188 5.18 -20.84 12.31
N GLY A 189 5.67 -20.38 13.46
CA GLY A 189 5.03 -20.63 14.74
C GLY A 189 3.64 -20.00 14.86
N SER A 190 3.44 -18.81 14.29
CA SER A 190 2.12 -18.15 14.26
C SER A 190 1.14 -18.90 13.35
N LEU A 191 1.59 -19.40 12.20
CA LEU A 191 0.79 -20.27 11.33
C LEU A 191 0.37 -21.55 12.07
N ALA A 192 1.31 -22.18 12.79
CA ALA A 192 1.04 -23.36 13.61
C ALA A 192 -0.04 -23.09 14.67
N ASP A 193 -0.01 -21.92 15.31
CA ASP A 193 -1.02 -21.53 16.30
C ASP A 193 -2.42 -21.46 15.70
N VAL A 194 -2.56 -20.92 14.49
CA VAL A 194 -3.86 -20.84 13.85
C VAL A 194 -4.36 -22.24 13.49
N TYR A 195 -3.51 -23.11 12.97
CA TYR A 195 -3.88 -24.51 12.73
C TYR A 195 -4.35 -25.21 14.00
N LEU A 196 -3.68 -25.00 15.15
CA LEU A 196 -4.16 -25.54 16.43
C LEU A 196 -5.52 -24.98 16.85
N LYS A 197 -5.77 -23.69 16.61
CA LYS A 197 -7.06 -23.07 16.93
C LYS A 197 -8.18 -23.54 16.03
N GLN A 198 -7.86 -23.91 14.78
CA GLN A 198 -8.80 -24.55 13.84
C GLN A 198 -9.00 -26.05 14.13
N GLY A 199 -8.08 -26.68 14.86
CA GLY A 199 -8.11 -28.11 15.20
C GLY A 199 -7.22 -28.99 14.32
N ASP A 200 -6.49 -28.42 13.36
CA ASP A 200 -5.57 -29.14 12.49
C ASP A 200 -4.20 -29.33 13.17
N SER A 201 -4.13 -30.34 14.05
CA SER A 201 -2.90 -30.64 14.79
C SER A 201 -1.77 -31.15 13.88
N ALA A 202 -2.10 -31.74 12.74
CA ALA A 202 -1.11 -32.26 11.80
C ALA A 202 -0.37 -31.10 11.10
N MET A 203 -1.11 -30.13 10.55
CA MET A 203 -0.52 -28.95 9.94
C MET A 203 0.21 -28.07 10.97
N ALA A 204 -0.32 -27.96 12.19
CA ALA A 204 0.39 -27.29 13.28
C ALA A 204 1.74 -27.92 13.58
N TYR A 205 1.83 -29.25 13.63
CA TYR A 205 3.09 -29.97 13.84
C TYR A 205 4.11 -29.67 12.72
N LEU A 206 3.67 -29.71 11.46
CA LEU A 206 4.55 -29.39 10.32
C LEU A 206 5.07 -27.95 10.39
N SER A 207 4.21 -26.98 10.68
CA SER A 207 4.62 -25.57 10.81
C SER A 207 5.54 -25.32 12.00
N TYR A 208 5.29 -25.95 13.16
CA TYR A 208 6.22 -25.84 14.29
C TYR A 208 7.54 -26.55 14.04
N LYS A 209 7.54 -27.66 13.31
CA LYS A 209 8.78 -28.32 12.89
C LYS A 209 9.63 -27.36 12.06
N GLU A 210 9.02 -26.69 11.08
CA GLU A 210 9.74 -25.72 10.24
C GLU A 210 10.29 -24.54 11.06
N ALA A 211 9.51 -24.03 12.02
CA ALA A 211 9.99 -23.00 12.95
C ALA A 211 11.21 -23.46 13.76
N LEU A 212 11.24 -24.73 14.18
CA LEU A 212 12.34 -25.31 14.94
C LEU A 212 13.57 -25.62 14.07
N ASP A 213 13.35 -26.04 12.82
CA ASP A 213 14.41 -26.28 11.83
C ASP A 213 15.12 -24.96 11.46
N ILE A 214 14.39 -23.84 11.40
CA ILE A 214 14.94 -22.49 11.21
C ILE A 214 15.68 -22.00 12.47
N ASN A 215 15.04 -22.14 13.64
CA ASN A 215 15.61 -21.72 14.91
C ASN A 215 15.44 -22.82 15.98
N PRO A 216 16.47 -23.65 16.21
CA PRO A 216 16.44 -24.72 17.21
C PRO A 216 16.22 -24.25 18.65
N ARG A 217 16.32 -22.94 18.92
CA ARG A 217 16.05 -22.33 20.24
C ARG A 217 14.63 -21.81 20.38
N ASN A 218 13.75 -22.06 19.41
CA ASN A 218 12.34 -21.71 19.51
C ASN A 218 11.64 -22.61 20.54
N LYS A 219 11.70 -22.20 21.81
CA LYS A 219 11.15 -22.93 22.97
C LYS A 219 9.67 -23.30 22.82
N ARG A 220 8.92 -22.50 22.06
CA ARG A 220 7.50 -22.77 21.83
C ARG A 220 7.32 -23.94 20.88
N ALA A 221 8.03 -23.91 19.75
CA ALA A 221 8.05 -25.00 18.79
C ALA A 221 8.60 -26.28 19.42
N GLU A 222 9.74 -26.20 20.12
CA GLU A 222 10.36 -27.32 20.85
C GLU A 222 9.37 -28.01 21.79
N ARG A 223 8.72 -27.24 22.68
CA ARG A 223 7.72 -27.77 23.63
C ARG A 223 6.54 -28.42 22.92
N PHE A 224 6.06 -27.81 21.83
CA PHE A 224 4.96 -28.39 21.06
C PHE A 224 5.37 -29.74 20.46
N ILE A 225 6.52 -29.79 19.77
CA ILE A 225 7.03 -31.01 19.13
C ILE A 225 7.28 -32.12 20.16
N GLU A 226 7.89 -31.83 21.30
CA GLU A 226 8.13 -32.82 22.36
C GLU A 226 6.84 -33.43 22.92
N SER A 227 5.84 -32.59 23.18
CA SER A 227 4.54 -33.06 23.70
C SER A 227 3.71 -33.87 22.70
N HIS A 228 4.05 -33.81 21.41
CA HIS A 228 3.34 -34.52 20.33
C HIS A 228 4.14 -35.71 19.76
N LYS A 229 5.46 -35.78 19.96
CA LYS A 229 6.28 -36.96 19.67
C LYS A 229 5.85 -38.20 20.45
N ALA A 230 5.28 -38.03 21.65
CA ALA A 230 4.88 -39.13 22.53
C ALA A 230 3.52 -39.78 22.18
N LYS A 231 2.77 -39.25 21.21
CA LYS A 231 1.45 -39.78 20.83
C LYS A 231 1.46 -40.74 19.63
N ASP A 232 2.58 -40.84 18.90
CA ASP A 232 2.74 -41.67 17.69
C ASP A 232 3.78 -42.81 17.86
N VAL A 233 4.05 -43.26 19.08
CA VAL A 233 4.82 -44.50 19.30
C VAL A 233 3.85 -45.64 19.62
N PRO A 234 3.40 -46.45 18.65
CA PRO A 234 3.00 -47.81 18.98
C PRO A 234 4.28 -48.52 19.43
N THR A 235 4.42 -48.71 20.74
CA THR A 235 5.39 -49.62 21.30
C THR A 235 5.13 -51.00 20.67
N LYS A 236 5.97 -51.38 19.72
CA LYS A 236 6.14 -52.79 19.35
C LYS A 236 6.79 -53.51 20.52
N GLU A 237 6.00 -53.82 21.55
CA GLU A 237 6.30 -54.85 22.53
C GLU A 237 5.01 -55.61 22.82
N SER A 238 4.83 -56.74 22.12
CA SER A 238 4.27 -58.02 22.62
C SER A 238 3.81 -58.90 21.46
N GLN A 239 4.73 -59.74 20.98
CA GLN A 239 4.59 -61.18 20.78
C GLN A 239 5.87 -61.74 20.18
#